data_AF-A0A1A9DJ33-F1
#
_entry.id   AF-A0A1A9DJ33-F1
#
_cell.length_a   1.000
_cell.length_b   1.000
_cell.length_c   1.000
_cell.angle_alpha   90.00
_cell.angle_beta   90.00
_cell.angle_gamma   90.00
#
_symmetry.space_group_name_H-M   'P 1'
#
loop_
_entity.id
_entity.type
_entity.pdbx_description
1 polymer ?
#
loop_
_entity_poly.entity_id
_entity_poly.type
_entity_poly.pdbx_seq_one_letter_code
_entity_poly.pdbx_strand_id
1 'polypeptide(L)'
;MANPATLRKLVKRYEALRSAHARLGTSESGRHLEDVSYTLCVTTGTRTVPDALIAAETQLRAVPSAGPPASPAALSEVELTA
;
A
#
# COMPACT_ATOMS: atom_id res chain seq x y z
N MET A 1 6.48 -8.47 14.49
CA MET A 1 6.61 -7.93 13.12
C MET A 1 5.31 -8.19 12.38
N ALA A 2 4.74 -7.18 11.71
CA ALA A 2 3.51 -7.35 10.95
C ALA A 2 3.74 -8.30 9.77
N ASN A 3 2.84 -9.27 9.56
CA ASN A 3 2.92 -10.16 8.42
C ASN A 3 2.71 -9.34 7.12
N PRO A 4 3.61 -9.39 6.12
CA PRO A 4 3.49 -8.63 4.87
C PRO A 4 2.18 -8.88 4.12
N ALA A 5 1.64 -10.10 4.19
CA ALA A 5 0.34 -10.44 3.60
C ALA A 5 -0.81 -9.69 4.29
N THR A 6 -0.74 -9.53 5.61
CA THR A 6 -1.73 -8.75 6.38
C THR A 6 -1.64 -7.27 6.02
N LEU A 7 -0.42 -6.73 5.92
CA LEU A 7 -0.20 -5.34 5.54
C LEU A 7 -0.76 -5.03 4.13
N ARG A 8 -0.52 -5.92 3.16
CA ARG A 8 -1.10 -5.80 1.80
C ARG A 8 -2.63 -5.85 1.81
N LYS A 9 -3.24 -6.67 2.67
CA LYS A 9 -4.70 -6.71 2.85
C LYS A 9 -5.24 -5.42 3.46
N LEU A 10 -4.55 -4.85 4.44
CA LEU A 10 -4.94 -3.59 5.08
C LEU A 10 -4.92 -2.42 4.10
N VAL A 11 -3.85 -2.28 3.31
CA VAL A 11 -3.75 -1.23 2.27
C VAL A 11 -4.90 -1.34 1.26
N LYS A 12 -5.14 -2.54 0.71
CA LYS A 12 -6.27 -2.78 -0.22
C LYS A 12 -7.63 -2.44 0.41
N ARG A 13 -7.84 -2.80 1.67
CA ARG A 13 -9.09 -2.50 2.39
C ARG A 13 -9.27 -1.00 2.58
N TYR A 14 -8.20 -0.28 2.93
CA TYR A 14 -8.21 1.17 3.02
C TYR A 14 -8.61 1.83 1.70
N GLU A 15 -8.01 1.42 0.57
CA GLU A 15 -8.32 1.99 -0.75
C GLU A 15 -9.79 1.74 -1.17
N ALA A 16 -10.29 0.54 -0.92
CA ALA A 16 -11.68 0.19 -1.20
C ALA A 16 -12.65 1.01 -0.34
N LEU A 17 -12.38 1.14 0.97
CA LEU A 17 -13.20 1.94 1.88
C LEU A 17 -13.12 3.43 1.57
N ARG A 18 -11.95 3.95 1.18
CA ARG A 18 -11.80 5.35 0.75
C ARG A 18 -12.68 5.65 -0.46
N SER A 19 -12.66 4.75 -1.43
CA SER A 19 -13.49 4.86 -2.64
C SER A 19 -14.99 4.73 -2.32
N ALA A 20 -15.36 3.82 -1.42
CA ALA A 20 -16.74 3.65 -0.98
C ALA A 20 -17.24 4.87 -0.19
N HIS A 21 -16.43 5.42 0.71
CA HIS A 21 -16.76 6.62 1.47
C HIS A 21 -16.91 7.84 0.56
N ALA A 22 -16.04 8.01 -0.43
CA ALA A 22 -16.18 9.08 -1.43
C ALA A 22 -17.48 8.98 -2.23
N ARG A 23 -18.03 7.77 -2.43
CA ARG A 23 -19.29 7.53 -3.13
C ARG A 23 -20.52 7.66 -2.24
N LEU A 24 -20.46 7.15 -1.02
CA LEU A 24 -21.61 7.04 -0.12
C LEU A 24 -21.72 8.23 0.84
N GLY A 25 -20.60 8.76 1.31
CA GLY A 25 -20.54 9.88 2.24
C GLY A 25 -21.21 9.64 3.61
N THR A 26 -21.53 8.39 3.95
CA THR A 26 -22.25 8.08 5.18
C THR A 26 -21.33 8.02 6.40
N SER A 27 -21.86 8.28 7.59
CA SER A 27 -21.12 8.15 8.85
C SER A 27 -20.52 6.76 9.06
N GLU A 28 -21.27 5.70 8.72
CA GLU A 28 -20.78 4.32 8.78
C GLU A 28 -19.57 4.09 7.85
N SER A 29 -19.63 4.60 6.62
CA SER A 29 -18.49 4.49 5.69
C SER A 29 -17.27 5.29 6.16
N GLY A 30 -17.48 6.43 6.81
CA GLY A 30 -16.42 7.22 7.45
C GLY A 30 -15.77 6.46 8.60
N ARG A 31 -16.59 5.89 9.49
CA ARG A 31 -16.11 5.13 10.65
C ARG A 31 -15.31 3.89 10.25
N HIS A 32 -15.76 3.14 9.24
CA HIS A 32 -14.98 2.04 8.70
C HIS A 32 -13.64 2.48 8.10
N LEU A 33 -13.62 3.64 7.44
CA LEU A 33 -12.40 4.22 6.90
C LEU A 33 -11.44 4.67 8.02
N GLU A 34 -11.96 5.23 9.10
CA GLU A 34 -11.18 5.60 10.29
C GLU A 34 -10.60 4.37 11.00
N ASP A 35 -11.37 3.30 11.18
CA ASP A 35 -10.92 2.06 11.83
C ASP A 35 -9.74 1.42 11.08
N VAL A 36 -9.83 1.32 9.74
CA VAL A 36 -8.75 0.75 8.93
C VAL A 36 -7.55 1.69 8.89
N SER A 37 -7.77 3.01 8.90
CA SER A 37 -6.71 4.02 8.97
C SER A 37 -5.93 3.92 10.28
N TYR A 38 -6.62 3.84 11.41
CA TYR A 38 -6.02 3.63 12.73
C TYR A 38 -5.21 2.34 12.78
N THR A 39 -5.79 1.24 12.27
CA THR A 39 -5.09 -0.05 12.21
C THR A 39 -3.81 0.04 11.36
N LEU A 40 -3.86 0.75 10.22
CA LEU A 40 -2.70 0.95 9.36
C LEU A 40 -1.60 1.74 10.08
N CYS A 41 -1.95 2.83 10.76
CA CYS A 41 -1.03 3.65 11.55
C CYS A 41 -0.33 2.81 12.64
N VAL A 42 -1.10 2.06 13.43
CA VAL A 42 -0.55 1.20 14.50
C VAL A 42 0.32 0.09 13.91
N THR A 43 -0.12 -0.57 12.85
CA THR A 43 0.61 -1.68 12.22
C THR A 43 1.95 -1.23 11.63
N THR A 44 2.01 0.01 11.13
CA THR A 44 3.21 0.60 10.51
C THR A 44 4.06 1.41 11.49
N GLY A 45 3.57 1.65 12.73
CA GLY A 45 4.26 2.46 13.73
C GLY A 45 4.28 3.96 13.40
N THR A 46 3.28 4.46 12.68
CA THR A 46 3.18 5.85 12.22
C THR A 46 2.00 6.58 12.89
N ARG A 47 1.94 7.92 12.72
CA ARG A 47 0.91 8.76 13.35
C ARG A 47 -0.16 9.26 12.39
N THR A 48 0.10 9.21 11.09
CA THR A 48 -0.81 9.72 10.06
C THR A 48 -1.00 8.69 8.94
N VAL A 49 -2.14 8.75 8.25
CA VAL A 49 -2.45 7.83 7.15
C VAL A 49 -1.47 7.98 5.98
N PRO A 50 -1.07 9.19 5.53
CA PRO A 50 -0.04 9.32 4.49
C PRO A 50 1.28 8.65 4.88
N ASP A 51 1.76 8.86 6.11
CA ASP A 51 2.98 8.23 6.60
C ASP A 51 2.83 6.71 6.66
N ALA A 52 1.67 6.23 7.10
CA ALA A 52 1.36 4.81 7.17
C ALA A 52 1.40 4.15 5.78
N LEU A 53 0.90 4.81 4.74
CA LEU A 53 0.92 4.29 3.37
C LEU A 53 2.34 4.21 2.81
N ILE A 54 3.16 5.25 3.02
CA ILE A 54 4.57 5.29 2.60
C ILE A 54 5.38 4.19 3.32
N ALA A 55 5.19 4.08 4.64
CA ALA A 55 5.83 3.04 5.44
C ALA A 55 5.38 1.64 4.99
N ALA A 56 4.09 1.45 4.71
CA ALA A 56 3.56 0.19 4.23
C ALA A 56 4.16 -0.21 2.87
N GLU A 57 4.26 0.72 1.92
CA GLU A 57 4.89 0.48 0.62
C GLU A 57 6.37 0.09 0.79
N THR A 58 7.11 0.81 1.62
CA THR A 58 8.52 0.54 1.91
C THR A 58 8.71 -0.85 2.49
N GLN A 59 7.90 -1.23 3.48
CA GLN A 59 7.95 -2.56 4.10
C GLN A 59 7.57 -3.67 3.11
N LEU A 60 6.57 -3.45 2.26
CA LEU A 60 6.16 -4.42 1.24
C LEU A 60 7.21 -4.60 0.14
N ARG A 61 8.00 -3.57 -0.18
CA ARG A 61 9.15 -3.66 -1.11
C ARG A 61 10.36 -4.34 -0.49
N ALA A 62 10.57 -4.16 0.81
CA ALA A 62 11.69 -4.75 1.54
C ALA A 62 11.55 -6.27 1.75
N VAL A 63 10.32 -6.80 1.65
CA VAL A 63 10.09 -8.24 1.67
C VAL A 63 10.31 -8.75 0.24
N PRO A 64 11.38 -9.52 -0.02
CA PRO A 64 11.54 -10.17 -1.31
C PRO A 64 10.32 -11.06 -1.51
N SER A 65 9.45 -10.66 -2.43
CA SER A 65 8.37 -11.52 -2.86
C SER A 65 9.04 -12.80 -3.35
N ALA A 66 8.73 -13.94 -2.75
CA ALA A 66 9.10 -15.25 -3.30
C ALA A 66 8.27 -15.54 -4.58
N GLY A 67 8.29 -14.60 -5.52
CA GLY A 67 7.87 -14.76 -6.91
C GLY A 67 9.11 -14.64 -7.77
N PRO A 68 9.14 -15.27 -8.97
CA PRO A 68 10.31 -15.25 -9.83
C PRO A 68 10.73 -13.79 -10.12
N PRO A 69 12.04 -13.49 -10.21
CA PRO A 69 12.50 -12.14 -10.45
C PRO A 69 11.87 -11.64 -11.75
N ALA A 70 11.12 -10.54 -11.66
CA ALA A 70 10.71 -9.79 -12.83
C ALA A 70 12.00 -9.36 -13.54
N SER A 71 12.20 -9.90 -14.75
CA SER A 71 13.39 -9.70 -15.56
C SER A 71 13.67 -8.21 -15.78
N PRO A 72 14.93 -7.74 -15.65
CA PRO A 72 15.28 -6.34 -15.88
C PRO A 72 15.37 -6.06 -17.39
N ALA A 73 14.23 -5.99 -18.07
CA ALA A 73 14.16 -5.63 -19.48
C ALA A 73 13.59 -4.21 -19.63
N ALA A 74 14.42 -3.19 -19.40
CA ALA A 74 14.31 -1.85 -20.02
C ALA A 74 15.38 -0.89 -19.48
N LEU A 75 16.66 -1.27 -19.52
CA LEU A 75 17.75 -0.27 -19.49
C LEU A 75 18.46 -0.33 -20.84
N SER A 76 17.94 0.50 -21.75
CA SER A 76 18.63 1.19 -22.85
C SER A 76 19.78 0.47 -23.54
N GLU A 77 19.47 -0.26 -24.60
CA GLU A 77 20.35 -0.41 -25.75
C GLU A 77 19.55 -0.08 -27.00
N VAL A 78 19.74 1.12 -27.55
CA VAL A 78 20.01 1.27 -28.98
C VAL A 78 21.02 2.40 -29.12
N GLU A 79 22.26 1.97 -29.37
CA GLU A 79 23.37 2.78 -29.84
C GLU A 79 23.01 3.58 -31.10
N LEU A 80 23.44 4.84 -31.10
CA LEU A 80 24.21 5.49 -32.16
C LEU A 80 24.42 4.67 -33.46
N THR A 81 23.86 5.12 -34.59
CA THR A 81 24.51 4.98 -35.91
C THR A 81 24.11 6.13 -36.82
N ALA A 82 25.16 6.79 -37.32
CA ALA A 82 25.33 7.71 -38.45
C ALA A 82 24.14 7.99 -39.38
#